data_AF-A0AAN6S2Q8-F1
#
_entry.id   AF-A0AAN6S2Q8-F1
#
_cell.length_a   1.000
_cell.length_b   1.000
_cell.length_c   1.000
_cell.angle_alpha   90.00
_cell.angle_beta   90.00
_cell.angle_gamma   90.00
#
_symmetry.space_group_name_H-M   'P 1'
#
loop_
_entity.id
_entity.type
_entity.pdbx_description
1 polymer ?
#
loop_
_entity_poly.entity_id
_entity_poly.type
_entity_poly.pdbx_seq_one_letter_code
_entity_poly.pdbx_strand_id
1 'polypeptide(L)'
;MDAILHMGPPPSSSSSSSSSSSSLGSLGSSGSSSPYEDLDRQKVPPHLAPPPYVHHFDSYSLVKQLSAGGYTLNQAITAMKAVRGILASNLDVAQASLVSKSDVENETYLFRAACSELTVEVRNNRRVADEQLRQQRTLLQHEVDILTQRLNQELLTLNDNVRGMFNDRRMAVREEQKAVESSIQQINYKITVMLNSDARSEIEGLRWVLIRRSALGIIFMAVLTLGTLRYGSYVTHERQKEAERKKREAEEARRHDGRNDHVPAPEAAELLAAN
;
A
#
# COMPACT_ATOMS: atom_id res chain seq x y z
N MET A 1 21.67 21.09 -29.63
CA MET A 1 20.24 21.11 -30.02
C MET A 1 19.49 21.80 -28.88
N ASP A 2 19.85 23.00 -28.44
CA ASP A 2 19.65 24.29 -29.11
C ASP A 2 18.39 24.32 -29.98
N ALA A 3 17.31 24.90 -29.44
CA ALA A 3 16.73 26.16 -29.91
C ALA A 3 15.19 26.22 -29.73
N ILE A 4 14.75 27.32 -29.11
CA ILE A 4 13.50 28.06 -29.35
C ILE A 4 12.21 27.57 -28.65
N LEU A 5 11.83 28.25 -27.56
CA LEU A 5 10.57 29.03 -27.46
C LEU A 5 10.50 29.74 -26.10
N HIS A 6 11.19 30.89 -26.03
CA HIS A 6 10.96 31.92 -25.02
C HIS A 6 9.99 32.93 -25.64
N MET A 7 8.79 33.08 -25.09
CA MET A 7 7.86 34.16 -25.46
C MET A 7 7.54 34.95 -24.20
N GLY A 8 8.11 36.16 -24.15
CA GLY A 8 7.91 37.13 -23.09
C GLY A 8 6.53 37.82 -23.15
N PRO A 9 6.21 38.62 -22.12
CA PRO A 9 4.92 39.29 -21.99
C PRO A 9 4.78 40.49 -22.94
N PRO A 10 3.55 40.86 -23.36
CA PRO A 10 3.32 41.96 -24.30
C PRO A 10 3.55 43.34 -23.64
N PRO A 11 3.97 44.35 -24.43
CA PRO A 11 4.35 45.66 -23.93
C PRO A 11 3.15 46.53 -23.53
N SER A 12 3.37 47.29 -22.46
CA SER A 12 2.56 48.42 -21.99
C SER A 12 2.56 49.56 -23.00
N SER A 13 1.40 49.89 -23.55
CA SER A 13 1.20 51.14 -24.30
C SER A 13 0.90 52.27 -23.33
N SER A 14 1.86 53.17 -23.20
CA SER A 14 1.72 54.51 -22.61
C SER A 14 0.82 55.39 -23.47
N SER A 15 -0.27 55.89 -22.90
CA SER A 15 -0.94 57.10 -23.37
C SER A 15 -0.93 58.13 -22.25
N SER A 16 0.06 59.00 -22.32
CA SER A 16 0.18 60.26 -21.58
C SER A 16 -0.78 61.32 -22.12
N SER A 17 -1.01 62.34 -21.29
CA SER A 17 -1.71 63.63 -21.53
C SER A 17 -3.23 63.60 -21.36
N SER A 18 -3.88 64.56 -20.70
CA SER A 18 -3.41 65.73 -19.94
C SER A 18 -4.63 66.32 -19.24
N SER A 19 -4.48 66.64 -17.96
CA SER A 19 -5.33 67.59 -17.26
C SER A 19 -5.13 68.99 -17.82
N SER A 20 -6.21 69.65 -18.23
CA SER A 20 -6.22 71.11 -18.38
C SER A 20 -7.62 71.65 -18.17
N SER A 21 -7.82 72.16 -16.95
CA SER A 21 -8.72 73.25 -16.64
C SER A 21 -8.46 74.45 -17.55
N SER A 22 -9.50 75.03 -18.15
CA SER A 22 -9.41 76.39 -18.70
C SER A 22 -10.65 77.18 -18.33
N SER A 23 -10.38 78.17 -17.50
CA SER A 23 -11.19 79.26 -16.99
C SER A 23 -11.78 80.17 -18.07
N LEU A 24 -12.94 80.71 -17.72
CA LEU A 24 -13.49 82.03 -18.06
C LEU A 24 -12.54 83.02 -18.74
N GLY A 25 -12.98 83.53 -19.90
CA GLY A 25 -12.50 84.75 -20.52
C GLY A 25 -13.69 85.53 -21.11
N SER A 26 -14.06 86.60 -20.42
CA SER A 26 -14.97 87.66 -20.90
C SER A 26 -14.24 88.54 -21.90
N LEU A 27 -14.90 88.93 -23.00
CA LEU A 27 -14.74 90.27 -23.57
C LEU A 27 -15.93 90.57 -24.50
N GLY A 28 -16.61 91.69 -24.25
CA GLY A 28 -17.69 92.19 -25.09
C GLY A 28 -17.19 92.79 -26.41
N SER A 29 -18.06 92.79 -27.41
CA SER A 29 -18.07 93.78 -28.48
C SER A 29 -19.47 93.77 -29.09
N SER A 30 -20.28 94.80 -28.81
CA SER A 30 -20.52 95.93 -29.72
C SER A 30 -21.48 95.57 -30.84
N GLY A 31 -22.70 96.11 -30.75
CA GLY A 31 -23.69 96.02 -31.81
C GLY A 31 -23.19 96.61 -33.12
N SER A 32 -23.49 95.90 -34.21
CA SER A 32 -23.67 96.51 -35.52
C SER A 32 -24.75 95.71 -36.25
N SER A 33 -25.95 96.31 -36.32
CA SER A 33 -27.00 95.89 -37.23
C SER A 33 -26.59 96.33 -38.64
N SER A 34 -26.05 95.41 -39.43
CA SER A 34 -25.86 95.60 -40.87
C SER A 34 -27.09 95.05 -41.61
N PRO A 35 -27.83 95.84 -42.43
CA PRO A 35 -29.08 95.41 -43.07
C PRO A 35 -28.93 94.60 -44.37
N TYR A 36 -27.80 93.94 -44.64
CA TYR A 36 -27.59 93.26 -45.93
C TYR A 36 -26.78 91.96 -45.80
N GLU A 37 -27.38 90.90 -45.25
CA GLU A 37 -26.95 89.51 -45.51
C GLU A 37 -28.18 88.60 -45.49
N ASP A 38 -28.82 88.41 -46.65
CA ASP A 38 -29.99 87.53 -46.80
C ASP A 38 -29.79 86.44 -47.87
N LEU A 39 -28.54 86.12 -48.23
CA LEU A 39 -28.24 85.13 -49.27
C LEU A 39 -27.00 84.30 -48.92
N ASP A 40 -27.07 83.48 -47.87
CA ASP A 40 -26.26 82.25 -47.75
C ASP A 40 -26.70 81.37 -46.54
N ARG A 41 -28.01 81.03 -46.47
CA ARG A 41 -28.52 80.09 -45.47
C ARG A 41 -28.40 78.63 -45.92
N GLN A 42 -27.26 78.27 -46.52
CA GLN A 42 -27.08 76.95 -47.10
C GLN A 42 -26.34 76.00 -46.15
N LYS A 43 -27.15 75.07 -45.58
CA LYS A 43 -26.74 73.78 -45.01
C LYS A 43 -26.05 73.78 -43.65
N VAL A 44 -26.59 74.54 -42.71
CA VAL A 44 -26.43 74.21 -41.29
C VAL A 44 -27.15 72.87 -41.04
N PRO A 45 -26.50 71.87 -40.42
CA PRO A 45 -27.15 70.61 -40.08
C PRO A 45 -28.45 70.87 -39.31
N PRO A 46 -29.51 70.05 -39.47
CA PRO A 46 -30.80 70.31 -38.84
C PRO A 46 -30.76 70.42 -37.31
N HIS A 47 -29.66 70.00 -36.66
CA HIS A 47 -29.42 70.14 -35.22
C HIS A 47 -28.71 71.44 -34.81
N LEU A 48 -28.25 72.28 -35.74
CA LEU A 48 -27.62 73.59 -35.47
C LEU A 48 -28.50 74.79 -35.91
N ALA A 49 -29.67 74.55 -36.52
CA ALA A 49 -30.60 75.62 -36.87
C ALA A 49 -31.36 76.08 -35.60
N PRO A 50 -31.37 77.38 -35.27
CA PRO A 50 -32.18 77.87 -34.16
C PRO A 50 -33.66 77.53 -34.43
N PRO A 51 -34.39 77.02 -33.42
CA PRO A 51 -35.78 76.65 -33.61
C PRO A 51 -36.58 77.86 -34.11
N PRO A 52 -37.52 77.67 -35.05
CA PRO A 52 -38.33 78.76 -35.58
C PRO A 52 -39.08 79.43 -34.41
N TYR A 53 -39.02 80.76 -34.34
CA TYR A 53 -39.69 81.53 -33.29
C TYR A 53 -41.21 81.40 -33.43
N VAL A 54 -41.84 80.63 -32.55
CA VAL A 54 -43.30 80.44 -32.53
C VAL A 54 -43.91 81.50 -31.60
N HIS A 55 -44.77 82.34 -32.16
CA HIS A 55 -45.50 83.31 -31.37
C HIS A 55 -46.69 82.64 -30.67
N HIS A 56 -46.59 82.40 -29.37
CA HIS A 56 -47.58 81.62 -28.61
C HIS A 56 -48.91 82.37 -28.32
N PHE A 57 -48.98 83.70 -28.55
CA PHE A 57 -50.17 84.49 -28.16
C PHE A 57 -50.45 85.70 -29.05
N ASP A 58 -51.41 85.60 -29.96
CA ASP A 58 -51.86 86.73 -30.79
C ASP A 58 -52.57 87.82 -29.97
N SER A 59 -51.83 88.89 -29.72
CA SER A 59 -52.27 90.03 -28.93
C SER A 59 -53.14 91.01 -29.72
N TYR A 60 -52.98 91.03 -31.05
CA TYR A 60 -53.67 91.98 -31.92
C TYR A 60 -55.11 91.53 -32.18
N SER A 61 -55.29 90.26 -32.56
CA SER A 61 -56.63 89.72 -32.81
C SER A 61 -57.50 89.72 -31.54
N LEU A 62 -56.91 89.44 -30.37
CA LEU A 62 -57.64 89.46 -29.10
C LEU A 62 -58.14 90.86 -28.73
N VAL A 63 -57.29 91.89 -28.87
CA VAL A 63 -57.71 93.28 -28.60
C VAL A 63 -58.75 93.74 -29.63
N LYS A 64 -58.59 93.36 -30.91
CA LYS A 64 -59.54 93.69 -31.97
C LYS A 64 -60.92 93.06 -31.70
N GLN A 65 -60.97 91.79 -31.30
CA GLN A 65 -62.21 91.10 -30.96
C GLN A 65 -62.88 91.69 -29.70
N LEU A 66 -62.13 91.99 -28.64
CA LEU A 66 -62.70 92.64 -27.45
C LEU A 66 -63.24 94.04 -27.77
N SER A 67 -62.54 94.81 -28.61
CA SER A 67 -63.01 96.14 -29.03
C SER A 67 -64.29 96.08 -29.86
N ALA A 68 -64.44 95.07 -30.72
CA ALA A 68 -65.67 94.82 -31.47
C ALA A 68 -66.82 94.35 -30.58
N GLY A 69 -66.52 93.69 -29.47
CA GLY A 69 -67.49 93.23 -28.46
C GLY A 69 -67.96 94.29 -27.46
N GLY A 70 -67.60 95.57 -27.65
CA GLY A 70 -68.07 96.68 -26.82
C GLY A 70 -67.16 97.06 -25.65
N TYR A 71 -65.97 96.46 -25.52
CA TYR A 71 -64.98 96.88 -24.52
C TYR A 71 -64.25 98.14 -24.96
N THR A 72 -63.95 99.03 -24.01
CA THR A 72 -63.07 100.18 -24.28
C THR A 72 -61.65 99.69 -24.60
N LEU A 73 -60.92 100.45 -25.41
CA LEU A 73 -59.56 100.09 -25.82
C LEU A 73 -58.64 99.81 -24.61
N ASN A 74 -58.74 100.63 -23.56
CA ASN A 74 -57.94 100.48 -22.34
C ASN A 74 -58.29 99.19 -21.57
N GLN A 75 -59.57 98.82 -21.50
CA GLN A 75 -60.01 97.57 -20.87
C GLN A 75 -59.57 96.35 -21.68
N ALA A 76 -59.68 96.41 -23.01
CA ALA A 76 -59.25 95.33 -23.90
C ALA A 76 -57.73 95.10 -23.81
N ILE A 77 -56.93 96.18 -23.78
CA ILE A 77 -55.47 96.09 -23.60
C ILE A 77 -55.11 95.51 -22.23
N THR A 78 -55.83 95.91 -21.17
CA THR A 78 -55.58 95.41 -19.81
C THR A 78 -55.90 93.92 -19.68
N ALA A 79 -57.03 93.49 -20.23
CA ALA A 79 -57.41 92.08 -20.28
C ALA A 79 -56.39 91.25 -21.10
N MET A 80 -55.94 91.75 -22.25
CA MET A 80 -54.90 91.10 -23.05
C MET A 80 -53.59 90.92 -22.26
N LYS A 81 -53.14 91.96 -21.55
CA LYS A 81 -51.93 91.89 -20.72
C LYS A 81 -52.07 90.86 -19.58
N ALA A 82 -53.24 90.78 -18.96
CA ALA A 82 -53.52 89.79 -17.92
C ALA A 82 -53.47 88.35 -18.46
N VAL A 83 -54.12 88.10 -19.61
CA VAL A 83 -54.09 86.78 -20.27
C VAL A 83 -52.67 86.42 -20.69
N ARG A 84 -51.92 87.36 -21.27
CA ARG A 84 -50.51 87.14 -21.64
C ARG A 84 -49.65 86.78 -20.43
N GLY A 85 -49.85 87.45 -19.30
CA GLY A 85 -49.10 87.19 -18.05
C GLY A 85 -49.37 85.79 -17.49
N ILE A 86 -50.64 85.39 -17.43
CA ILE A 86 -51.03 84.04 -16.97
C ILE A 86 -50.50 82.97 -17.93
N LEU A 87 -50.57 83.21 -19.24
CA LEU A 87 -50.05 82.26 -20.22
C LEU A 87 -48.53 82.10 -20.08
N ALA A 88 -47.79 83.21 -19.94
CA ALA A 88 -46.34 83.17 -19.73
C ALA A 88 -45.97 82.36 -18.48
N SER A 89 -46.63 82.61 -17.34
CA SER A 89 -46.33 81.88 -16.11
C SER A 89 -46.61 80.38 -16.21
N ASN A 90 -47.68 79.98 -16.91
CA ASN A 90 -47.99 78.57 -17.11
C ASN A 90 -47.03 77.89 -18.11
N LEU A 91 -46.59 78.62 -19.13
CA LEU A 91 -45.63 78.12 -20.11
C LEU A 91 -44.25 77.92 -19.47
N ASP A 92 -43.79 78.84 -18.63
CA ASP A 92 -42.52 78.70 -17.91
C ASP A 92 -42.51 77.47 -17.00
N VAL A 93 -43.60 77.21 -16.28
CA VAL A 93 -43.77 76.00 -15.44
C VAL A 93 -43.80 74.72 -16.31
N ALA A 94 -44.48 74.76 -17.46
CA ALA A 94 -44.50 73.64 -18.39
C ALA A 94 -43.11 73.37 -18.99
N GLN A 95 -42.37 74.41 -19.41
CA GLN A 95 -41.01 74.26 -19.92
C GLN A 95 -40.04 73.72 -18.86
N ALA A 96 -40.18 74.12 -17.60
CA ALA A 96 -39.35 73.60 -16.51
C ALA A 96 -39.61 72.12 -16.20
N SER A 97 -40.80 71.60 -16.53
CA SER A 97 -41.17 70.18 -16.32
C SER A 97 -40.96 69.30 -17.55
N LEU A 98 -40.72 69.90 -18.72
CA LEU A 98 -40.40 69.18 -19.93
C LEU A 98 -38.93 68.82 -19.94
N VAL A 99 -38.64 67.53 -19.97
CA VAL A 99 -37.27 67.04 -20.22
C VAL A 99 -36.99 67.16 -21.72
N SER A 100 -35.82 67.72 -22.06
CA SER A 100 -35.41 67.79 -23.45
C SER A 100 -35.25 66.39 -24.04
N LYS A 101 -35.65 66.23 -25.30
CA LYS A 101 -35.43 64.98 -26.05
C LYS A 101 -33.96 64.57 -26.03
N SER A 102 -33.04 65.53 -26.09
CA SER A 102 -31.59 65.30 -26.03
C SER A 102 -31.16 64.63 -24.74
N ASP A 103 -31.74 65.03 -23.61
CA ASP A 103 -31.32 64.58 -22.28
C ASP A 103 -31.79 63.14 -22.07
N VAL A 104 -33.03 62.83 -22.47
CA VAL A 104 -33.56 61.46 -22.45
C VAL A 104 -32.72 60.55 -23.34
N GLU A 105 -32.37 61.00 -24.55
CA GLU A 105 -31.54 60.22 -25.46
C GLU A 105 -30.15 59.98 -24.87
N ASN A 106 -29.48 61.01 -24.33
CA ASN A 106 -28.17 60.89 -23.69
C ASN A 106 -28.18 59.91 -22.51
N GLU A 107 -29.12 60.05 -21.57
CA GLU A 107 -29.24 59.14 -20.44
C GLU A 107 -29.54 57.70 -20.88
N THR A 108 -30.36 57.54 -21.93
CA THR A 108 -30.64 56.22 -22.52
C THR A 108 -29.38 55.60 -23.12
N TYR A 109 -28.53 56.38 -23.77
CA TYR A 109 -27.24 55.91 -24.29
C TYR A 109 -26.31 55.48 -23.16
N LEU A 110 -26.16 56.30 -22.11
CA LEU A 110 -25.32 55.99 -20.95
C LEU A 110 -25.80 54.72 -20.23
N PHE A 111 -27.12 54.59 -20.04
CA PHE A 111 -27.71 53.40 -19.44
C PHE A 111 -27.44 52.15 -20.29
N ARG A 112 -27.65 52.24 -21.61
CA ARG A 112 -27.35 51.11 -22.53
C ARG A 112 -25.88 50.73 -22.51
N ALA A 113 -24.98 51.72 -22.45
CA ALA A 113 -23.54 51.48 -22.35
C ALA A 113 -23.22 50.71 -21.05
N ALA A 114 -23.70 51.20 -19.90
CA ALA A 114 -23.51 50.54 -18.60
C ALA A 114 -24.10 49.11 -18.57
N CYS A 115 -25.29 48.89 -19.14
CA CYS A 115 -25.87 47.56 -19.24
C CYS A 115 -25.03 46.64 -20.14
N SER A 116 -24.46 47.16 -21.24
CA SER A 116 -23.60 46.39 -22.12
C SER A 116 -22.29 45.99 -21.42
N GLU A 117 -21.70 46.90 -20.65
CA GLU A 117 -20.50 46.68 -19.86
C GLU A 117 -20.75 45.63 -18.77
N LEU A 118 -21.82 45.79 -17.98
CA LEU A 118 -22.22 44.81 -16.96
C LEU A 118 -22.46 43.42 -17.55
N THR A 119 -23.10 43.35 -18.73
CA THR A 119 -23.35 42.07 -19.40
C THR A 119 -22.04 41.41 -19.83
N VAL A 120 -21.08 42.18 -20.33
CA VAL A 120 -19.74 41.68 -20.69
C VAL A 120 -19.00 41.20 -19.45
N GLU A 121 -19.03 41.96 -18.36
CA GLU A 121 -18.38 41.59 -17.11
C GLU A 121 -18.97 40.31 -16.52
N VAL A 122 -20.31 40.18 -16.47
CA VAL A 122 -21.00 38.97 -15.99
C VAL A 122 -20.65 37.76 -16.86
N ARG A 123 -20.63 37.92 -18.19
CA ARG A 123 -20.23 36.85 -19.11
C ARG A 123 -18.77 36.44 -18.91
N ASN A 124 -17.88 37.41 -18.73
CA ASN A 124 -16.47 37.17 -18.48
C ASN A 124 -16.27 36.42 -17.15
N ASN A 125 -16.92 36.88 -16.08
CA ASN A 125 -16.85 36.24 -14.77
C ASN A 125 -17.38 34.80 -14.80
N ARG A 126 -18.53 34.58 -15.47
CA ARG A 126 -19.04 33.21 -15.71
C ARG A 126 -18.05 32.32 -16.44
N ARG A 127 -17.43 32.85 -17.50
CA ARG A 127 -16.43 32.10 -18.27
C ARG A 127 -15.22 31.71 -17.40
N VAL A 128 -14.71 32.64 -16.60
CA VAL A 128 -13.61 32.37 -15.67
C VAL A 128 -14.00 31.29 -14.65
N ALA A 129 -15.20 31.37 -14.08
CA ALA A 129 -15.70 30.36 -13.15
C ALA A 129 -15.84 28.98 -13.83
N ASP A 130 -16.35 28.93 -15.06
CA ASP A 130 -16.46 27.68 -15.83
C ASP A 130 -15.09 27.08 -16.15
N GLU A 131 -14.10 27.91 -16.51
CA GLU A 131 -12.73 27.49 -16.76
C GLU A 131 -12.07 26.94 -15.48
N GLN A 132 -12.28 27.59 -14.33
CA GLN A 132 -11.82 27.11 -13.02
C GLN A 132 -12.46 25.76 -12.65
N LEU A 133 -13.78 25.63 -12.82
CA LEU A 133 -14.48 24.36 -12.56
C LEU A 133 -13.97 23.24 -13.46
N ARG A 134 -13.69 23.53 -14.73
CA ARG A 134 -13.07 22.56 -15.65
C ARG A 134 -11.70 22.13 -15.17
N GLN A 135 -10.84 23.07 -14.76
CA GLN A 135 -9.51 22.78 -14.22
C GLN A 135 -9.59 21.91 -12.97
N GLN A 136 -10.42 22.30 -11.99
CA GLN A 136 -10.64 21.52 -10.76
C GLN A 136 -11.16 20.12 -11.06
N ARG A 137 -12.10 19.99 -11.99
CA ARG A 137 -12.59 18.68 -12.43
C ARG A 137 -11.48 17.80 -13.00
N THR A 138 -10.63 18.35 -13.88
CA THR A 138 -9.50 17.59 -14.44
C THR A 138 -8.47 17.21 -13.37
N LEU A 139 -8.20 18.08 -12.40
CA LEU A 139 -7.31 17.77 -11.28
C LEU A 139 -7.88 16.65 -10.41
N LEU A 140 -9.14 16.76 -10.01
CA LEU A 140 -9.82 15.72 -9.22
C LEU A 140 -9.86 14.38 -9.95
N GLN A 141 -10.10 14.38 -11.26
CA GLN A 141 -10.09 13.15 -12.04
C GLN A 141 -8.69 12.50 -12.04
N HIS A 142 -7.64 13.29 -12.21
CA HIS A 142 -6.26 12.81 -12.14
C HIS A 142 -5.89 12.30 -10.74
N GLU A 143 -6.33 12.98 -9.67
CA GLU A 143 -6.11 12.52 -8.29
C GLU A 143 -6.82 11.18 -8.01
N VAL A 144 -8.05 11.00 -8.51
CA VAL A 144 -8.79 9.73 -8.40
C VAL A 144 -8.08 8.62 -9.16
N ASP A 145 -7.55 8.91 -10.36
CA ASP A 145 -6.80 7.92 -11.15
C ASP A 145 -5.51 7.50 -10.42
N ILE A 146 -4.75 8.45 -9.87
CA ILE A 146 -3.56 8.17 -9.05
C ILE A 146 -3.94 7.32 -7.83
N LEU A 147 -4.99 7.70 -7.11
CA LEU A 147 -5.41 7.00 -5.91
C LEU A 147 -5.82 5.57 -6.24
N THR A 148 -6.53 5.37 -7.36
CA THR A 148 -6.93 4.05 -7.84
C THR A 148 -5.73 3.19 -8.22
N GLN A 149 -4.74 3.75 -8.90
CA GLN A 149 -3.50 3.05 -9.25
C GLN A 149 -2.73 2.66 -7.99
N ARG A 150 -2.56 3.59 -7.05
CA ARG A 150 -1.87 3.35 -5.78
C ARG A 150 -2.57 2.29 -4.95
N LEU A 151 -3.89 2.37 -4.83
CA LEU A 151 -4.68 1.38 -4.10
C LEU A 151 -4.55 -0.01 -4.72
N ASN A 152 -4.59 -0.12 -6.05
CA ASN A 152 -4.35 -1.40 -6.73
C ASN A 152 -2.94 -1.95 -6.46
N GLN A 153 -1.92 -1.10 -6.47
CA GLN A 153 -0.55 -1.52 -6.12
C GLN A 153 -0.47 -1.96 -4.66
N GLU A 154 -1.07 -1.22 -3.72
CA GLU A 154 -1.12 -1.58 -2.30
C GLU A 154 -1.89 -2.90 -2.08
N LEU A 155 -2.99 -3.13 -2.80
CA LEU A 155 -3.71 -4.41 -2.76
C LEU A 155 -2.89 -5.57 -3.30
N LEU A 156 -2.18 -5.40 -4.42
CA LEU A 156 -1.32 -6.43 -5.00
C LEU A 156 -0.17 -6.78 -4.05
N THR A 157 0.52 -5.76 -3.54
CA THR A 157 1.61 -5.95 -2.56
C THR A 157 1.10 -6.59 -1.27
N LEU A 158 -0.07 -6.20 -0.77
CA LEU A 158 -0.68 -6.85 0.39
C LEU A 158 -1.04 -8.31 0.10
N ASN A 159 -1.60 -8.60 -1.08
CA ASN A 159 -1.92 -9.97 -1.49
C ASN A 159 -0.65 -10.84 -1.52
N ASP A 160 0.41 -10.34 -2.15
CA ASP A 160 1.70 -11.02 -2.23
C ASP A 160 2.32 -11.22 -0.85
N ASN A 161 2.24 -10.21 0.03
CA ASN A 161 2.70 -10.32 1.42
C ASN A 161 1.91 -11.39 2.20
N VAL A 162 0.57 -11.39 2.09
CA VAL A 162 -0.27 -12.40 2.76
C VAL A 162 0.01 -13.79 2.21
N ARG A 163 0.17 -13.91 0.89
CA ARG A 163 0.51 -15.18 0.24
C ARG A 163 1.90 -15.67 0.64
N GLY A 164 2.86 -14.76 0.75
CA GLY A 164 4.21 -15.02 1.27
C GLY A 164 4.15 -15.56 2.70
N MET A 165 3.51 -14.81 3.61
CA MET A 165 3.32 -15.22 5.01
C MET A 165 2.61 -16.58 5.14
N PHE A 166 1.60 -16.82 4.32
CA PHE A 166 0.89 -18.11 4.31
C PHE A 166 1.80 -19.25 3.85
N ASN A 167 2.57 -19.04 2.79
CA ASN A 167 3.51 -20.04 2.30
C ASN A 167 4.63 -20.31 3.31
N ASP A 168 5.18 -19.27 3.93
CA ASP A 168 6.20 -19.38 4.97
C ASP A 168 5.68 -20.19 6.16
N ARG A 169 4.46 -19.89 6.63
CA ARG A 169 3.83 -20.66 7.70
C ARG A 169 3.60 -22.12 7.30
N ARG A 170 3.20 -22.36 6.06
CA ARG A 170 3.04 -23.73 5.52
C ARG A 170 4.38 -24.46 5.42
N MET A 171 5.46 -23.78 5.04
CA MET A 171 6.82 -24.32 5.05
C MET A 171 7.29 -24.65 6.46
N ALA A 172 7.12 -23.73 7.42
CA ALA A 172 7.45 -23.96 8.82
C ALA A 172 6.70 -25.19 9.38
N VAL A 173 5.39 -25.30 9.14
CA VAL A 173 4.62 -26.48 9.58
C VAL A 173 5.13 -27.79 8.95
N ARG A 174 5.52 -27.78 7.67
CA ARG A 174 6.12 -28.98 7.05
C ARG A 174 7.50 -29.30 7.63
N GLU A 175 8.29 -28.30 7.97
CA GLU A 175 9.59 -28.49 8.59
C GLU A 175 9.43 -29.08 10.00
N GLU A 176 8.50 -28.55 10.79
CA GLU A 176 8.13 -29.12 12.09
C GLU A 176 7.65 -30.56 11.96
N GLN A 177 6.79 -30.87 10.98
CA GLN A 177 6.35 -32.25 10.71
C GLN A 177 7.52 -33.17 10.37
N LYS A 178 8.45 -32.73 9.51
CA LYS A 178 9.66 -33.51 9.19
C LYS A 178 10.56 -33.71 10.40
N ALA A 179 10.70 -32.70 11.27
CA ALA A 179 11.46 -32.80 12.50
C ALA A 179 10.85 -33.85 13.44
N VAL A 180 9.52 -33.82 13.61
CA VAL A 180 8.78 -34.83 14.38
C VAL A 180 8.94 -36.21 13.75
N GLU A 181 8.77 -36.37 12.44
CA GLU A 181 8.94 -37.65 11.75
C GLU A 181 10.36 -38.21 11.89
N SER A 182 11.38 -37.35 11.77
CA SER A 182 12.78 -37.71 12.02
C SER A 182 12.99 -38.20 13.46
N SER A 183 12.42 -37.50 14.45
CA SER A 183 12.50 -37.94 15.85
C SER A 183 11.81 -39.29 16.07
N ILE A 184 10.68 -39.54 15.41
CA ILE A 184 9.99 -40.84 15.45
C ILE A 184 10.89 -41.94 14.87
N GLN A 185 11.52 -41.69 13.73
CA GLN A 185 12.44 -42.64 13.10
C GLN A 185 13.66 -42.93 13.98
N GLN A 186 14.25 -41.91 14.61
CA GLN A 186 15.35 -42.08 15.55
C GLN A 186 14.96 -42.92 16.76
N ILE A 187 13.78 -42.67 17.34
CA ILE A 187 13.24 -43.47 18.44
C ILE A 187 13.00 -44.91 17.98
N ASN A 188 12.39 -45.12 16.81
CA ASN A 188 12.14 -46.45 16.27
C ASN A 188 13.45 -47.22 16.00
N TYR A 189 14.45 -46.55 15.41
CA TYR A 189 15.78 -47.12 15.23
C TYR A 189 16.42 -47.46 16.57
N LYS A 190 16.38 -46.57 17.56
CA LYS A 190 16.91 -46.82 18.90
C LYS A 190 16.22 -48.01 19.57
N ILE A 191 14.90 -48.11 19.51
CA ILE A 191 14.14 -49.26 20.03
C ILE A 191 14.56 -50.53 19.30
N THR A 192 14.62 -50.52 17.97
CA THR A 192 14.98 -51.68 17.15
C THR A 192 16.40 -52.15 17.44
N VAL A 193 17.35 -51.22 17.54
CA VAL A 193 18.74 -51.53 17.88
C VAL A 193 18.82 -52.03 19.32
N MET A 194 18.27 -51.34 20.31
CA MET A 194 18.34 -51.81 21.70
C MET A 194 17.65 -53.17 21.88
N LEU A 195 16.48 -53.42 21.28
CA LEU A 195 15.84 -54.74 21.35
C LEU A 195 16.66 -55.81 20.62
N ASN A 196 17.19 -55.54 19.42
CA ASN A 196 17.87 -56.56 18.64
C ASN A 196 19.31 -56.77 19.12
N SER A 197 20.08 -55.72 19.40
CA SER A 197 21.45 -55.83 19.88
C SER A 197 21.53 -56.24 21.33
N ASP A 198 20.75 -55.62 22.22
CA ASP A 198 20.92 -55.90 23.66
C ASP A 198 20.31 -57.26 23.99
N ALA A 199 19.13 -57.60 23.46
CA ALA A 199 18.57 -58.93 23.69
C ALA A 199 19.42 -60.03 23.04
N ARG A 200 19.95 -59.82 21.83
CA ARG A 200 20.82 -60.83 21.18
C ARG A 200 22.17 -60.95 21.89
N SER A 201 22.76 -59.84 22.32
CA SER A 201 24.01 -59.81 23.10
C SER A 201 23.84 -60.48 24.46
N GLU A 202 22.74 -60.20 25.17
CA GLU A 202 22.41 -60.87 26.42
C GLU A 202 22.19 -62.37 26.21
N ILE A 203 21.48 -62.78 25.15
CA ILE A 203 21.27 -64.20 24.83
C ILE A 203 22.58 -64.89 24.44
N GLU A 204 23.44 -64.25 23.65
CA GLU A 204 24.74 -64.79 23.25
C GLU A 204 25.70 -64.85 24.46
N GLY A 205 25.68 -63.84 25.32
CA GLY A 205 26.40 -63.84 26.60
C GLY A 205 25.95 -64.95 27.52
N LEU A 206 24.63 -65.15 27.67
CA LEU A 206 24.05 -66.25 28.44
C LEU A 206 24.43 -67.61 27.84
N ARG A 207 24.40 -67.76 26.51
CA ARG A 207 24.86 -68.98 25.83
C ARG A 207 26.31 -69.28 26.15
N TRP A 208 27.21 -68.30 26.04
CA TRP A 208 28.63 -68.48 26.36
C TRP A 208 28.86 -68.84 27.84
N VAL A 209 28.14 -68.20 28.77
CA VAL A 209 28.22 -68.52 30.21
C VAL A 209 27.69 -69.92 30.49
N LEU A 210 26.58 -70.32 29.87
CA LEU A 210 25.99 -71.65 30.03
C LEU A 210 26.92 -72.75 29.49
N ILE A 211 27.53 -72.54 28.31
CA ILE A 211 28.49 -73.47 27.72
C ILE A 211 29.73 -73.59 28.63
N ARG A 212 30.26 -72.46 29.14
CA ARG A 212 31.42 -72.48 30.04
C ARG A 212 31.10 -73.20 31.36
N ARG A 213 29.95 -72.93 31.98
CA ARG A 213 29.54 -73.58 33.23
C ARG A 213 29.25 -75.07 33.04
N SER A 214 28.58 -75.46 31.96
CA SER A 214 28.30 -76.88 31.67
C SER A 214 29.58 -77.66 31.35
N ALA A 215 30.51 -77.10 30.56
CA ALA A 215 31.80 -77.72 30.28
C ALA A 215 32.62 -77.94 31.57
N LEU A 216 32.67 -76.95 32.47
CA LEU A 216 33.31 -77.12 33.79
C LEU A 216 32.64 -78.21 34.62
N GLY A 217 31.30 -78.30 34.60
CA GLY A 217 30.55 -79.38 35.25
C GLY A 217 30.87 -80.77 34.70
N ILE A 218 30.99 -80.90 33.37
CA ILE A 218 31.37 -82.16 32.71
C ILE A 218 32.80 -82.54 33.07
N ILE A 219 33.75 -81.59 33.02
CA ILE A 219 35.14 -81.84 33.44
C ILE A 219 35.18 -82.26 34.90
N PHE A 220 34.43 -81.60 35.78
CA PHE A 220 34.34 -81.96 37.19
C PHE A 220 33.78 -83.38 37.40
N MET A 221 32.71 -83.74 36.69
CA MET A 221 32.17 -85.10 36.71
C MET A 221 33.15 -86.14 36.15
N ALA A 222 33.88 -85.81 35.09
CA ALA A 222 34.91 -86.67 34.52
C ALA A 222 36.07 -86.89 35.52
N VAL A 223 36.54 -85.83 36.20
CA VAL A 223 37.58 -85.91 37.24
C VAL A 223 37.09 -86.71 38.43
N LEU A 224 35.85 -86.51 38.89
CA LEU A 224 35.28 -87.29 39.98
C LEU A 224 35.15 -88.78 39.61
N THR A 225 34.67 -89.10 38.40
CA THR A 225 34.53 -90.48 37.93
C THR A 225 35.89 -91.16 37.71
N LEU A 226 36.86 -90.46 37.13
CA LEU A 226 38.25 -90.94 37.02
C LEU A 226 38.90 -91.08 38.40
N GLY A 227 38.63 -90.16 39.33
CA GLY A 227 39.11 -90.20 40.70
C GLY A 227 38.57 -91.41 41.46
N THR A 228 37.27 -91.68 41.39
CA THR A 228 36.67 -92.87 42.02
C THR A 228 37.13 -94.17 41.36
N LEU A 229 37.29 -94.19 40.04
CA LEU A 229 37.82 -95.36 39.31
C LEU A 229 39.30 -95.60 39.61
N ARG A 230 40.15 -94.57 39.67
CA ARG A 230 41.57 -94.73 40.04
C ARG A 230 41.73 -95.11 41.50
N TYR A 231 40.93 -94.54 42.40
CA TYR A 231 40.92 -94.94 43.81
C TYR A 231 40.46 -96.40 43.97
N GLY A 232 39.38 -96.79 43.29
CA GLY A 232 38.90 -98.17 43.25
C GLY A 232 39.93 -99.12 42.62
N SER A 233 40.54 -98.74 41.49
CA SER A 233 41.53 -99.53 40.77
C SER A 233 42.86 -99.64 41.54
N TYR A 234 43.25 -98.62 42.30
CA TYR A 234 44.43 -98.66 43.16
C TYR A 234 44.20 -99.62 44.33
N VAL A 235 43.02 -99.54 44.97
CA VAL A 235 42.62 -100.45 46.05
C VAL A 235 42.45 -101.90 45.57
N THR A 236 41.93 -102.14 44.37
CA THR A 236 41.84 -103.50 43.82
C THR A 236 43.21 -104.06 43.42
N HIS A 237 44.15 -103.23 42.97
CA HIS A 237 45.50 -103.69 42.64
C HIS A 237 46.32 -104.04 43.90
N GLU A 238 46.07 -103.35 45.03
CA GLU A 238 46.54 -103.76 46.36
C GLU A 238 45.94 -105.12 46.76
N ARG A 239 44.61 -105.29 46.66
CA ARG A 239 43.94 -106.56 46.96
C ARG A 239 44.37 -107.71 46.05
N GLN A 240 44.70 -107.44 44.78
CA GLN A 240 45.22 -108.44 43.84
C GLN A 240 46.64 -108.87 44.19
N LYS A 241 47.51 -107.94 44.62
CA LYS A 241 48.84 -108.29 45.15
C LYS A 241 48.73 -109.12 46.44
N GLU A 242 47.78 -108.80 47.32
CA GLU A 242 47.49 -109.61 48.50
C GLU A 242 46.97 -111.00 48.14
N ALA A 243 46.15 -111.12 47.08
CA ALA A 243 45.61 -112.39 46.61
C ALA A 243 46.64 -113.27 45.88
N GLU A 244 47.57 -112.69 45.12
CA GLU A 244 48.68 -113.43 44.50
C GLU A 244 49.67 -113.97 45.54
N ARG A 245 49.94 -113.22 46.62
CA ARG A 245 50.76 -113.70 47.74
C ARG A 245 50.14 -114.92 48.42
N LYS A 246 48.82 -114.88 48.67
CA LYS A 246 48.08 -116.03 49.23
C LYS A 246 48.02 -117.25 48.31
N LYS A 247 48.05 -117.08 46.99
CA LYS A 247 48.10 -118.20 46.04
C LYS A 247 49.46 -118.88 46.00
N ARG A 248 50.56 -118.12 46.11
CA ARG A 248 51.92 -118.67 46.20
C ARG A 248 52.13 -119.49 47.48
N GLU A 249 51.60 -119.02 48.61
CA GLU A 249 51.64 -119.75 49.89
C GLU A 249 50.82 -121.06 49.85
N ALA A 250 49.74 -121.13 49.07
CA ALA A 250 48.93 -122.35 48.92
C ALA A 250 49.55 -123.41 47.96
N GLU A 251 50.42 -122.99 47.05
CA GLU A 251 51.09 -123.87 46.08
C GLU A 251 52.31 -124.59 46.69
N GLU A 252 52.99 -123.95 47.65
CA GLU A 252 54.11 -124.53 48.41
C GLU A 252 53.64 -125.61 49.42
N ALA A 253 52.40 -125.51 49.91
CA ALA A 253 51.83 -126.49 50.85
C ALA A 253 51.43 -127.85 50.21
N ARG A 254 51.40 -127.97 48.87
CA ARG A 254 50.97 -129.20 48.18
C ARG A 254 52.10 -130.13 47.69
N ARG A 255 53.39 -129.79 47.91
CA ARG A 255 54.54 -130.51 47.31
C ARG A 255 55.38 -131.41 48.24
N HIS A 256 55.01 -131.64 49.51
CA HIS A 256 55.91 -132.29 50.48
C HIS A 256 55.31 -133.48 51.27
N ASP A 257 54.96 -134.60 50.59
CA ASP A 257 54.71 -135.91 51.25
C ASP A 257 54.83 -137.10 50.26
N GLY A 258 56.06 -137.57 49.93
CA GLY A 258 56.62 -138.93 50.22
C GLY A 258 56.54 -139.92 49.02
N ARG A 259 57.50 -140.80 48.62
CA ARG A 259 58.66 -141.44 49.30
C ARG A 259 59.45 -142.40 48.34
N ASN A 260 60.77 -142.23 48.20
CA ASN A 260 62.00 -143.11 48.05
C ASN A 260 61.93 -144.62 47.63
N ASP A 261 62.93 -145.35 47.06
CA ASP A 261 64.34 -145.16 46.55
C ASP A 261 64.94 -146.50 45.96
N HIS A 262 66.14 -146.42 45.31
CA HIS A 262 67.36 -147.32 45.24
C HIS A 262 67.82 -147.90 43.85
N VAL A 263 68.92 -147.49 43.15
CA VAL A 263 70.45 -147.65 43.14
C VAL A 263 71.05 -149.07 42.92
N PRO A 264 72.28 -149.33 42.33
CA PRO A 264 73.69 -148.80 42.60
C PRO A 264 74.60 -148.50 41.33
N ALA A 265 75.70 -147.70 41.27
CA ALA A 265 77.09 -147.59 41.87
C ALA A 265 78.14 -148.62 41.31
N PRO A 266 79.51 -148.41 41.26
CA PRO A 266 80.41 -147.63 42.16
C PRO A 266 81.66 -146.92 41.52
N GLU A 267 82.19 -145.84 42.13
CA GLU A 267 83.44 -145.63 42.94
C GLU A 267 84.83 -145.45 42.26
N ALA A 268 85.43 -144.29 42.55
CA ALA A 268 86.82 -144.09 43.01
C ALA A 268 86.82 -142.75 43.80
N ALA A 269 86.90 -142.76 45.14
CA ALA A 269 88.11 -142.92 45.96
C ALA A 269 89.02 -141.67 45.85
N GLU A 270 89.02 -140.79 46.85
CA GLU A 270 89.80 -140.85 48.10
C GLU A 270 91.07 -140.00 48.00
N LEU A 271 91.18 -139.03 48.91
CA LEU A 271 92.33 -138.75 49.77
C LEU A 271 91.90 -137.55 50.64
N LEU A 272 91.39 -137.82 51.85
CA LEU A 272 92.18 -137.94 53.10
C LEU A 272 92.84 -136.60 53.46
N ALA A 273 92.26 -135.82 54.37
CA ALA A 273 92.23 -135.99 55.83
C ALA A 273 93.51 -135.53 56.52
N ALA A 274 93.33 -134.64 57.49
CA ALA A 274 94.05 -134.68 58.75
C ALA A 274 93.32 -133.77 59.76
N ASN A 275 93.01 -134.36 60.92
CA ASN A 275 92.89 -133.76 62.27
C ASN A 275 92.08 -132.47 62.46
#